data_AF-A0A951N5E1-F1
#
_entry.id   AF-A0A951N5E1-F1
#
_cell.length_a   1.000
_cell.length_b   1.000
_cell.length_c   1.000
_cell.angle_alpha   90.00
_cell.angle_beta   90.00
_cell.angle_gamma   90.00
#
_symmetry.space_group_name_H-M   'P 1'
#
loop_
_entity.id
_entity.type
_entity.pdbx_description
1 polymer ?
#
loop_
_entity_poly.entity_id
_entity_poly.type
_entity_poly.pdbx_seq_one_letter_code
_entity_poly.pdbx_strand_id
1 'polypeptide(L)'
;MSPYDENELQESIEAGARKLAMKRQQHRRQKKFLWFGAAFCGVLLLLGVAAILVASRAPSAPSLVVTWPKPKVRQVLAPGQTLLARSGQPFSISITNPEKWDVTWKAAGATSQGSEFNWAPASGKAELVARARPMASGWGSWVSWLWPTREIVVKTISARKVGDYERVVDAGASGTWIYPHIFAAGKVSFDERALPLLASAIELVPRNGLSSQLASASGTITPRLWQIVGDFEGKGAPSQAGTFASLHAPNIEVALPTIARHIVKTAPQSSVKFVLRLDKDPPEGIIRLNFDGKRERRAWVRHAGESAGGPLTGWENEGAGTNLLPSLPR
;
A
#
# COMPACT_ATOMS: atom_id res chain seq x y z
N MET A 1 99.54 16.47 9.51
CA MET A 1 98.84 15.39 10.25
C MET A 1 97.91 16.07 11.23
N SER A 2 96.64 16.25 10.84
CA SER A 2 95.63 16.86 11.70
C SER A 2 95.16 15.80 12.71
N PRO A 3 95.19 16.06 14.02
CA PRO A 3 94.49 15.20 14.96
C PRO A 3 93.00 15.33 14.64
N TYR A 4 92.37 14.22 14.29
CA TYR A 4 90.91 14.17 14.24
C TYR A 4 90.42 14.45 15.67
N ASP A 5 89.55 15.45 15.83
CA ASP A 5 88.97 15.83 17.11
C ASP A 5 87.97 14.72 17.53
N GLU A 6 88.44 13.82 18.39
CA GLU A 6 87.69 12.64 18.82
C GLU A 6 86.30 12.99 19.40
N ASN A 7 86.15 14.21 19.91
CA ASN A 7 84.90 14.74 20.46
C ASN A 7 83.83 15.01 19.40
N GLU A 8 84.19 15.56 18.22
CA GLU A 8 83.25 15.77 17.11
C GLU A 8 82.76 14.43 16.53
N LEU A 9 83.65 13.44 16.49
CA LEU A 9 83.30 12.11 16.03
C LEU A 9 82.29 11.46 16.98
N GLN A 10 82.48 11.63 18.29
CA GLN A 10 81.62 11.07 19.32
C GLN A 10 80.23 11.72 19.35
N GLU A 11 80.13 13.05 19.20
CA GLU A 11 78.84 13.74 19.06
C GLU A 11 78.08 13.33 17.80
N SER A 12 78.77 13.13 16.67
CA SER A 12 78.14 12.69 15.42
C SER A 12 77.57 11.26 15.52
N ILE A 13 78.26 10.38 16.26
CA ILE A 13 77.81 9.00 16.54
C ILE A 13 76.61 9.02 17.48
N GLU A 14 76.61 9.87 18.52
CA GLU A 14 75.46 10.03 19.42
C GLU A 14 74.24 10.63 18.72
N ALA A 15 74.41 11.67 17.91
CA ALA A 15 73.34 12.26 17.12
C ALA A 15 72.78 11.26 16.10
N GLY A 16 73.65 10.47 15.47
CA GLY A 16 73.28 9.34 14.62
C GLY A 16 72.46 8.29 15.37
N ALA A 17 72.89 7.89 16.56
CA ALA A 17 72.20 6.91 17.41
C ALA A 17 70.83 7.43 17.87
N ARG A 18 70.70 8.70 18.25
CA ARG A 18 69.42 9.34 18.63
C ARG A 18 68.45 9.40 17.44
N LYS A 19 68.94 9.72 16.24
CA LYS A 19 68.12 9.76 15.00
C LYS A 19 67.66 8.37 14.58
N LEU A 20 68.52 7.35 14.75
CA LEU A 20 68.18 5.94 14.48
C LEU A 20 67.20 5.38 15.51
N ALA A 21 67.34 5.76 16.79
CA ALA A 21 66.41 5.42 17.86
C ALA A 21 65.01 6.03 17.62
N MET A 22 64.95 7.31 17.24
CA MET A 22 63.69 7.96 16.83
C MET A 22 63.05 7.31 15.61
N LYS A 23 63.82 7.00 14.55
CA LYS A 23 63.28 6.28 13.38
C LYS A 23 62.76 4.88 13.75
N ARG A 24 63.45 4.14 14.62
CA ARG A 24 62.98 2.84 15.12
C ARG A 24 61.70 2.97 15.94
N GLN A 25 61.57 4.01 16.77
CA GLN A 25 60.36 4.27 17.56
C GLN A 25 59.19 4.70 16.66
N GLN A 26 59.42 5.51 15.64
CA GLN A 26 58.44 5.92 14.64
C GLN A 26 57.96 4.73 13.80
N HIS A 27 58.87 3.86 13.34
CA HIS A 27 58.50 2.62 12.64
C HIS A 27 57.69 1.67 13.53
N ARG A 28 58.03 1.55 14.82
CA ARG A 28 57.26 0.75 15.78
C ARG A 28 55.85 1.32 15.98
N ARG A 29 55.69 2.66 16.03
CA ARG A 29 54.38 3.32 16.11
C ARG A 29 53.55 3.11 14.84
N GLN A 30 54.15 3.27 13.66
CA GLN A 30 53.46 3.02 12.39
C GLN A 30 53.06 1.54 12.21
N LYS A 31 53.94 0.59 12.56
CA LYS A 31 53.60 -0.84 12.52
C LYS A 31 52.46 -1.18 13.48
N LYS A 32 52.47 -0.61 14.69
CA LYS A 32 51.35 -0.77 15.64
C LYS A 32 50.07 -0.16 15.08
N PHE A 33 50.11 1.05 14.53
CA PHE A 33 48.96 1.71 13.92
C PHE A 33 48.37 0.91 12.75
N LEU A 34 49.22 0.37 11.86
CA LEU A 34 48.80 -0.50 10.76
C LEU A 34 48.19 -1.80 11.27
N TRP A 35 48.77 -2.43 12.30
CA TRP A 35 48.19 -3.62 12.93
C TRP A 35 46.85 -3.35 13.58
N PHE A 36 46.71 -2.24 14.31
CA PHE A 36 45.43 -1.83 14.88
C PHE A 36 44.40 -1.52 13.79
N GLY A 37 44.80 -0.82 12.73
CA GLY A 37 43.94 -0.54 11.58
C GLY A 37 43.48 -1.82 10.88
N ALA A 38 44.39 -2.77 10.62
CA ALA A 38 44.05 -4.06 10.02
C ALA A 38 43.14 -4.91 10.91
N ALA A 39 43.40 -4.96 12.22
CA ALA A 39 42.53 -5.64 13.18
C ALA A 39 41.13 -5.01 13.23
N PHE A 40 41.05 -3.68 13.25
CA PHE A 40 39.79 -2.95 13.22
C PHE A 40 39.00 -3.20 11.93
N CYS A 41 39.65 -3.13 10.76
CA CYS A 41 39.03 -3.48 9.49
C CYS A 41 38.58 -4.95 9.45
N GLY A 42 39.36 -5.88 9.99
CA GLY A 42 39.00 -7.29 10.11
C GLY A 42 37.73 -7.51 10.94
N VAL A 43 37.61 -6.82 12.08
CA VAL A 43 36.40 -6.86 12.92
C VAL A 43 35.20 -6.27 12.19
N LEU A 44 35.34 -5.14 11.50
CA LEU A 44 34.26 -4.54 10.72
C LEU A 44 33.78 -5.45 9.58
N LEU A 45 34.71 -6.13 8.90
CA LEU A 45 34.38 -7.11 7.86
C LEU A 45 33.56 -8.28 8.42
N LEU A 46 33.97 -8.83 9.57
CA LEU A 46 33.24 -9.89 10.23
C LEU A 46 31.84 -9.45 10.69
N LEU A 47 31.72 -8.23 11.24
CA LEU A 47 30.42 -7.65 11.61
C LEU A 47 29.52 -7.41 10.39
N GLY A 48 30.09 -6.96 9.26
CA GLY A 48 29.37 -6.77 8.01
C GLY A 48 28.84 -8.09 7.43
N VAL A 49 29.68 -9.13 7.40
CA VAL A 49 29.27 -10.47 6.94
C VAL A 49 28.21 -11.05 7.87
N ALA A 50 28.37 -10.91 9.19
CA ALA A 50 27.37 -11.34 10.15
C ALA A 50 26.04 -10.59 9.96
N ALA A 51 26.07 -9.27 9.76
CA ALA A 51 24.87 -8.47 9.51
C ALA A 51 24.12 -8.92 8.25
N ILE A 52 24.82 -9.25 7.15
CA ILE A 52 24.21 -9.75 5.91
C ILE A 52 23.56 -11.12 6.14
N LEU A 53 24.29 -12.06 6.77
CA LEU A 53 23.76 -13.38 7.11
C LEU A 53 22.53 -13.29 8.01
N VAL A 54 22.58 -12.43 9.01
CA VAL A 54 21.50 -12.20 9.98
C VAL A 54 20.30 -11.53 9.29
N ALA A 55 20.51 -10.56 8.40
CA ALA A 55 19.46 -9.95 7.59
C ALA A 55 18.77 -10.96 6.65
N SER A 56 19.53 -11.90 6.07
CA SER A 56 18.96 -12.94 5.19
C SER A 56 18.02 -13.91 5.92
N ARG A 57 18.16 -14.04 7.25
CA ARG A 57 17.30 -14.86 8.10
C ARG A 57 16.21 -14.08 8.83
N ALA A 58 16.15 -12.76 8.65
CA ALA A 58 15.09 -11.96 9.24
C ALA A 58 13.73 -12.31 8.60
N PRO A 59 12.63 -12.32 9.37
CA PRO A 59 11.31 -12.56 8.81
C PRO A 59 10.94 -11.47 7.79
N SER A 60 10.15 -11.85 6.78
CA SER A 60 9.63 -10.93 5.77
C SER A 60 8.80 -9.82 6.41
N ALA A 61 8.94 -8.59 5.90
CA ALA A 61 8.27 -7.42 6.47
C ALA A 61 6.76 -7.67 6.63
N PRO A 62 6.17 -7.30 7.77
CA PRO A 62 4.74 -7.48 7.95
C PRO A 62 3.98 -6.47 7.08
N SER A 63 2.73 -6.80 6.78
CA SER A 63 1.76 -5.89 6.17
C SER A 63 0.76 -5.44 7.21
N LEU A 64 0.19 -4.24 7.04
CA LEU A 64 -0.90 -3.77 7.88
C LEU A 64 -2.22 -4.42 7.46
N VAL A 65 -2.98 -4.87 8.44
CA VAL A 65 -4.33 -5.41 8.26
C VAL A 65 -5.31 -4.49 8.95
N VAL A 66 -6.23 -3.92 8.19
CA VAL A 66 -7.26 -3.01 8.67
C VAL A 66 -8.60 -3.72 8.68
N THR A 67 -9.26 -3.71 9.82
CA THR A 67 -10.63 -4.16 10.00
C THR A 67 -11.54 -2.95 9.92
N TRP A 68 -12.37 -2.92 8.88
CA TRP A 68 -13.36 -1.87 8.69
C TRP A 68 -14.45 -1.94 9.77
N PRO A 69 -14.98 -0.81 10.25
CA PRO A 69 -16.02 -0.82 11.28
C PRO A 69 -17.34 -1.41 10.77
N LYS A 70 -17.71 -1.07 9.52
CA LYS A 70 -18.89 -1.55 8.81
C LYS A 70 -18.62 -1.58 7.30
N PRO A 71 -18.78 -2.73 6.63
CA PRO A 71 -18.88 -4.08 7.20
C PRO A 71 -17.56 -4.48 7.92
N LYS A 72 -17.60 -5.46 8.84
CA LYS A 72 -16.42 -5.97 9.59
C LYS A 72 -15.47 -6.79 8.73
N VAL A 73 -15.02 -6.22 7.61
CA VAL A 73 -14.14 -6.86 6.64
C VAL A 73 -12.69 -6.52 6.97
N ARG A 74 -11.81 -7.53 6.88
CA ARG A 74 -10.37 -7.37 7.06
C ARG A 74 -9.71 -7.13 5.70
N GLN A 75 -8.78 -6.19 5.66
CA GLN A 75 -8.10 -5.77 4.45
C GLN A 75 -6.60 -5.61 4.70
N VAL A 76 -5.78 -6.32 3.93
CA VAL A 76 -4.33 -6.20 3.96
C VAL A 76 -3.91 -5.05 3.04
N LEU A 77 -3.26 -4.05 3.60
CA LEU A 77 -2.79 -2.87 2.87
C LEU A 77 -1.38 -3.08 2.34
N ALA A 78 -1.13 -2.55 1.14
CA ALA A 78 0.23 -2.35 0.67
C ALA A 78 0.90 -1.21 1.48
N PRO A 79 2.24 -1.21 1.61
CA PRO A 79 2.95 -0.13 2.27
C PRO A 79 2.63 1.25 1.66
N GLY A 80 2.40 2.25 2.51
CA GLY A 80 2.19 3.64 2.10
C GLY A 80 0.79 3.98 1.59
N GLN A 81 -0.16 3.04 1.62
CA GLN A 81 -1.55 3.33 1.23
C GLN A 81 -2.30 4.13 2.31
N THR A 82 -3.25 4.95 1.84
CA THR A 82 -4.14 5.75 2.70
C THR A 82 -5.53 5.14 2.82
N LEU A 83 -6.21 5.51 3.90
CA LEU A 83 -7.60 5.17 4.17
C LEU A 83 -8.47 6.42 4.19
N LEU A 84 -9.68 6.33 3.65
CA LEU A 84 -10.71 7.31 3.94
C LEU A 84 -11.23 7.07 5.35
N ALA A 85 -11.15 8.09 6.19
CA ALA A 85 -11.68 8.03 7.54
C ALA A 85 -12.38 9.33 7.94
N ARG A 86 -13.44 9.19 8.73
CA ARG A 86 -14.01 10.31 9.48
C ARG A 86 -13.30 10.43 10.83
N SER A 87 -13.27 11.66 11.38
CA SER A 87 -12.78 11.85 12.74
C SER A 87 -13.58 10.99 13.71
N GLY A 88 -12.89 10.29 14.61
CA GLY A 88 -13.47 9.37 15.60
C GLY A 88 -13.97 8.04 15.03
N GLN A 89 -13.82 7.78 13.73
CA GLN A 89 -14.23 6.50 13.14
C GLN A 89 -13.34 5.36 13.65
N PRO A 90 -13.89 4.32 14.31
CA PRO A 90 -13.06 3.26 14.85
C PRO A 90 -12.60 2.30 13.75
N PHE A 91 -11.34 1.88 13.83
CA PHE A 91 -10.73 0.81 13.06
C PHE A 91 -10.00 -0.13 14.03
N SER A 92 -10.04 -1.45 13.76
CA SER A 92 -9.11 -2.39 14.38
C SER A 92 -7.96 -2.60 13.40
N ILE A 93 -6.72 -2.39 13.83
CA ILE A 93 -5.54 -2.49 12.98
C ILE A 93 -4.61 -3.53 13.59
N SER A 94 -4.13 -4.44 12.77
CA SER A 94 -3.20 -5.50 13.15
C SER A 94 -2.09 -5.64 12.12
N ILE A 95 -1.10 -6.47 12.40
CA ILE A 95 -0.07 -6.86 11.43
C ILE A 95 -0.22 -8.33 11.02
N THR A 96 0.30 -8.68 9.84
CA THR A 96 0.43 -10.07 9.41
C THR A 96 1.55 -10.80 10.15
N ASN A 97 1.39 -12.10 10.40
CA ASN A 97 2.35 -12.96 11.12
C ASN A 97 2.78 -12.39 12.49
N PRO A 98 1.81 -12.00 13.35
CA PRO A 98 2.11 -11.30 14.61
C PRO A 98 3.03 -12.08 15.55
N GLU A 99 3.05 -13.41 15.45
CA GLU A 99 3.92 -14.30 16.22
C GLU A 99 5.43 -14.12 15.93
N LYS A 100 5.78 -13.38 14.88
CA LYS A 100 7.17 -13.10 14.48
C LYS A 100 7.63 -11.69 14.84
N TRP A 101 6.78 -10.86 15.45
CA TRP A 101 7.01 -9.43 15.58
C TRP A 101 6.53 -8.87 16.92
N ASP A 102 7.43 -8.16 17.61
CA ASP A 102 7.10 -7.24 18.69
C ASP A 102 6.69 -5.90 18.09
N VAL A 103 5.42 -5.52 18.29
CA VAL A 103 4.86 -4.30 17.68
C VAL A 103 4.58 -3.24 18.72
N THR A 104 5.06 -2.04 18.43
CA THR A 104 4.70 -0.81 19.13
C THR A 104 3.93 0.10 18.19
N TRP A 105 2.70 0.45 18.57
CA TRP A 105 1.83 1.38 17.85
C TRP A 105 2.02 2.78 18.37
N LYS A 106 2.06 3.75 17.46
CA LYS A 106 2.14 5.17 17.79
C LYS A 106 1.13 5.96 16.97
N ALA A 107 0.23 6.67 17.64
CA ALA A 107 -0.72 7.59 17.05
C ALA A 107 -0.79 8.85 17.91
N ALA A 108 -0.62 10.04 17.33
CA ALA A 108 -0.73 11.37 17.97
C ALA A 108 -0.78 11.39 19.52
N GLY A 109 0.37 11.22 20.18
CA GLY A 109 0.51 11.29 21.65
C GLY A 109 0.22 10.00 22.42
N ALA A 110 -0.36 8.98 21.79
CA ALA A 110 -0.59 7.65 22.35
C ALA A 110 0.44 6.64 21.83
N THR A 111 0.92 5.79 22.73
CA THR A 111 1.75 4.63 22.41
C THR A 111 1.12 3.39 23.02
N SER A 112 1.09 2.29 22.27
CA SER A 112 0.58 1.00 22.73
C SER A 112 1.48 -0.13 22.25
N GLN A 113 1.48 -1.26 22.95
CA GLN A 113 2.19 -2.48 22.55
C GLN A 113 1.20 -3.60 22.30
N GLY A 114 1.54 -4.48 21.36
CA GLY A 114 0.71 -5.64 21.00
C GLY A 114 0.52 -5.76 19.49
N SER A 115 0.02 -6.90 19.04
CA SER A 115 -0.17 -7.20 17.61
C SER A 115 -1.39 -6.53 16.98
N GLU A 116 -2.29 -5.99 17.80
CA GLU A 116 -3.52 -5.31 17.40
C GLU A 116 -3.68 -3.99 18.15
N PHE A 117 -4.27 -3.00 17.50
CA PHE A 117 -4.55 -1.69 18.04
C PHE A 117 -5.90 -1.17 17.55
N ASN A 118 -6.74 -0.77 18.50
CA ASN A 118 -7.99 -0.08 18.19
C ASN A 118 -7.70 1.41 17.99
N TRP A 119 -7.86 1.88 16.76
CA TRP A 119 -7.54 3.24 16.37
C TRP A 119 -8.79 4.00 15.95
N ALA A 120 -9.00 5.17 16.56
CA ALA A 120 -9.96 6.15 16.09
C ALA A 120 -9.18 7.41 15.68
N PRO A 121 -9.07 7.73 14.37
CA PRO A 121 -8.36 8.90 13.88
C PRO A 121 -8.92 10.17 14.51
N ALA A 122 -8.09 10.95 15.21
CA ALA A 122 -8.53 12.20 15.84
C ALA A 122 -8.86 13.31 14.82
N SER A 123 -8.42 13.15 13.56
CA SER A 123 -8.68 14.09 12.48
C SER A 123 -8.75 13.36 11.14
N GLY A 124 -9.21 14.07 10.10
CA GLY A 124 -9.22 13.57 8.73
C GLY A 124 -7.84 13.37 8.10
N LYS A 125 -6.76 13.83 8.74
CA LYS A 125 -5.37 13.63 8.30
C LYS A 125 -4.56 13.13 9.50
N ALA A 126 -4.81 11.89 9.89
CA ALA A 126 -4.12 11.25 10.99
C ALA A 126 -3.12 10.22 10.46
N GLU A 127 -2.12 9.92 11.27
CA GLU A 127 -1.11 8.92 10.98
C GLU A 127 -1.01 7.95 12.16
N LEU A 128 -0.97 6.66 11.82
CA LEU A 128 -0.67 5.57 12.75
C LEU A 128 0.58 4.86 12.24
N VAL A 129 1.56 4.73 13.13
CA VAL A 129 2.84 4.06 12.84
C VAL A 129 2.91 2.78 13.66
N ALA A 130 3.14 1.66 12.98
CA ALA A 130 3.49 0.38 13.56
C ALA A 130 5.00 0.19 13.48
N ARG A 131 5.69 0.16 14.61
CA ARG A 131 7.09 -0.23 14.71
C ARG A 131 7.16 -1.71 15.04
N ALA A 132 7.53 -2.52 14.07
CA ALA A 132 7.64 -3.97 14.18
C ALA A 132 9.12 -4.36 14.31
N ARG A 133 9.51 -4.89 15.48
CA ARG A 133 10.82 -5.48 15.73
C ARG A 133 10.68 -7.00 15.62
N PRO A 134 11.55 -7.72 14.91
CA PRO A 134 11.38 -9.16 14.80
C PRO A 134 11.62 -9.84 16.15
N MET A 135 10.72 -10.76 16.50
CA MET A 135 10.90 -11.64 17.64
C MET A 135 11.90 -12.72 17.29
N ALA A 136 12.82 -13.00 18.21
CA ALA A 136 13.83 -14.02 18.04
C ALA A 136 13.75 -15.06 19.16
N SER A 137 13.79 -16.33 18.79
CA SER A 137 13.91 -17.44 19.72
C SER A 137 15.21 -18.23 19.48
N GLY A 138 15.66 -18.96 20.49
CA GLY A 138 16.88 -19.77 20.42
C GLY A 138 18.15 -18.93 20.15
N TRP A 139 19.05 -19.43 19.31
CA TRP A 139 20.32 -18.74 19.00
C TRP A 139 20.12 -17.40 18.26
N GLY A 140 18.97 -17.23 17.59
CA GLY A 140 18.61 -15.97 16.92
C GLY A 140 18.47 -14.79 17.88
N SER A 141 18.16 -15.02 19.16
CA SER A 141 18.01 -13.94 20.15
C SER A 141 19.33 -13.19 20.39
N TRP A 142 20.46 -13.89 20.36
CA TRP A 142 21.80 -13.35 20.55
C TRP A 142 22.21 -12.33 19.48
N VAL A 143 21.65 -12.46 18.28
CA VAL A 143 21.94 -11.60 17.12
C VAL A 143 20.75 -10.76 16.67
N SER A 144 19.60 -10.88 17.35
CA SER A 144 18.34 -10.20 17.00
C SER A 144 18.43 -8.67 17.07
N TRP A 145 19.38 -8.13 17.82
CA TRP A 145 19.67 -6.70 17.88
C TRP A 145 20.24 -6.14 16.57
N LEU A 146 20.81 -6.99 15.71
CA LEU A 146 21.23 -6.63 14.35
C LEU A 146 20.08 -6.65 13.34
N TRP A 147 18.91 -7.19 13.71
CA TRP A 147 17.78 -7.21 12.79
C TRP A 147 17.15 -5.81 12.63
N PRO A 148 16.83 -5.41 11.39
CA PRO A 148 16.24 -4.11 11.16
C PRO A 148 14.81 -4.06 11.71
N THR A 149 14.53 -3.05 12.54
CA THR A 149 13.17 -2.65 12.87
C THR A 149 12.46 -2.17 11.60
N ARG A 150 11.21 -2.57 11.41
CA ARG A 150 10.38 -2.16 10.28
C ARG A 150 9.33 -1.16 10.76
N GLU A 151 9.23 -0.03 10.08
CA GLU A 151 8.15 0.93 10.31
C GLU A 151 7.13 0.81 9.18
N ILE A 152 5.87 0.64 9.55
CA ILE A 152 4.76 0.61 8.60
C ILE A 152 3.78 1.69 9.00
N VAL A 153 3.41 2.51 8.02
CA VAL A 153 2.61 3.71 8.24
C VAL A 153 1.28 3.55 7.52
N VAL A 154 0.19 3.84 8.23
CA VAL A 154 -1.12 4.07 7.62
C VAL A 154 -1.54 5.51 7.88
N LYS A 155 -1.97 6.16 6.80
CA LYS A 155 -2.42 7.54 6.81
C LYS A 155 -3.90 7.60 6.49
N THR A 156 -4.61 8.54 7.10
CA THR A 156 -5.99 8.82 6.74
C THR A 156 -6.10 10.08 5.89
N ILE A 157 -7.15 10.10 5.08
CA ILE A 157 -7.66 11.29 4.42
C ILE A 157 -9.16 11.41 4.70
N SER A 158 -9.68 12.63 4.70
CA SER A 158 -11.11 12.90 4.74
C SER A 158 -11.63 13.32 3.37
N ALA A 159 -12.86 12.91 3.06
CA ALA A 159 -13.58 13.43 1.92
C ALA A 159 -14.27 14.75 2.27
N ARG A 160 -14.28 15.68 1.33
CA ARG A 160 -15.03 16.94 1.43
C ARG A 160 -16.50 16.67 1.07
N LYS A 161 -17.42 17.12 1.93
CA LYS A 161 -18.86 17.13 1.64
C LYS A 161 -19.16 18.22 0.61
N VAL A 162 -19.83 17.87 -0.50
CA VAL A 162 -20.28 18.84 -1.53
C VAL A 162 -21.80 18.96 -1.54
N GLY A 163 -22.52 17.84 -1.41
CA GLY A 163 -23.96 17.80 -1.21
C GLY A 163 -24.30 16.92 -0.01
N ASP A 164 -25.55 16.47 0.10
CA ASP A 164 -25.97 15.60 1.21
C ASP A 164 -25.17 14.30 1.26
N TYR A 165 -25.07 13.65 0.10
CA TYR A 165 -24.39 12.36 -0.08
C TYR A 165 -23.13 12.45 -0.94
N GLU A 166 -22.95 13.54 -1.69
CA GLU A 166 -21.80 13.70 -2.57
C GLU A 166 -20.52 14.02 -1.78
N ARG A 167 -19.47 13.25 -2.10
CA ARG A 167 -18.16 13.29 -1.47
C ARG A 167 -17.09 13.48 -2.55
N VAL A 168 -16.15 14.38 -2.28
CA VAL A 168 -14.96 14.54 -3.11
C VAL A 168 -13.73 14.19 -2.30
N VAL A 169 -12.86 13.33 -2.82
CA VAL A 169 -11.58 12.96 -2.21
C VAL A 169 -10.45 13.25 -3.18
N ASP A 170 -9.34 13.74 -2.64
CA ASP A 170 -8.08 13.88 -3.38
C ASP A 170 -7.11 12.81 -2.89
N ALA A 171 -7.18 11.63 -3.51
CA ALA A 171 -6.46 10.44 -3.08
C ALA A 171 -4.96 10.46 -3.46
N GLY A 172 -4.52 11.46 -4.23
CA GLY A 172 -3.15 11.52 -4.78
C GLY A 172 -2.80 10.33 -5.68
N ALA A 173 -1.52 10.22 -6.05
CA ALA A 173 -1.01 9.17 -6.93
C ALA A 173 -0.91 7.79 -6.24
N SER A 174 -0.64 7.75 -4.94
CA SER A 174 -0.60 6.50 -4.16
C SER A 174 -1.98 5.87 -3.97
N GLY A 175 -3.04 6.67 -4.16
CA GLY A 175 -4.44 6.31 -4.03
C GLY A 175 -4.86 5.99 -2.59
N THR A 176 -6.16 5.89 -2.38
CA THR A 176 -6.82 5.78 -1.08
C THR A 176 -7.89 4.72 -1.11
N TRP A 177 -7.93 3.87 -0.09
CA TRP A 177 -9.07 2.99 0.13
C TRP A 177 -10.23 3.76 0.73
N ILE A 178 -11.36 3.82 0.02
CA ILE A 178 -12.52 4.58 0.47
C ILE A 178 -13.57 3.72 1.18
N TYR A 179 -13.54 2.41 0.93
CA TYR A 179 -14.44 1.40 1.50
C TYR A 179 -13.80 0.01 1.28
N PRO A 180 -14.24 -1.08 1.96
CA PRO A 180 -13.72 -2.42 1.69
C PRO A 180 -13.71 -2.75 0.20
N HIS A 181 -12.54 -3.13 -0.33
CA HIS A 181 -12.31 -3.46 -1.75
C HIS A 181 -12.61 -2.33 -2.76
N ILE A 182 -12.90 -1.10 -2.31
CA ILE A 182 -13.13 0.06 -3.16
C ILE A 182 -11.99 1.05 -2.99
N PHE A 183 -11.28 1.30 -4.08
CA PHE A 183 -10.11 2.15 -4.15
C PHE A 183 -10.41 3.42 -4.96
N ALA A 184 -9.75 4.51 -4.62
CA ALA A 184 -9.78 5.76 -5.37
C ALA A 184 -8.35 6.19 -5.70
N ALA A 185 -8.12 6.69 -6.91
CA ALA A 185 -6.83 7.24 -7.32
C ALA A 185 -7.05 8.65 -7.90
N GLY A 186 -6.16 9.58 -7.58
CA GLY A 186 -6.31 10.98 -7.96
C GLY A 186 -7.53 11.65 -7.31
N LYS A 187 -8.07 12.67 -7.97
CA LYS A 187 -9.21 13.44 -7.48
C LYS A 187 -10.52 12.90 -8.07
N VAL A 188 -11.38 12.38 -7.21
CA VAL A 188 -12.65 11.75 -7.63
C VAL A 188 -13.84 12.26 -6.81
N SER A 189 -15.03 12.23 -7.41
CA SER A 189 -16.31 12.45 -6.73
C SER A 189 -17.12 11.15 -6.70
N PHE A 190 -17.86 10.92 -5.62
CA PHE A 190 -18.76 9.78 -5.49
C PHE A 190 -19.92 10.11 -4.55
N ASP A 191 -21.06 9.47 -4.77
CA ASP A 191 -22.16 9.38 -3.81
C ASP A 191 -21.85 8.29 -2.78
N GLU A 192 -21.85 8.64 -1.49
CA GLU A 192 -21.52 7.71 -0.41
C GLU A 192 -22.46 6.49 -0.32
N ARG A 193 -23.69 6.60 -0.85
CA ARG A 193 -24.65 5.49 -0.90
C ARG A 193 -24.26 4.43 -1.94
N ALA A 194 -23.41 4.76 -2.90
CA ALA A 194 -22.91 3.80 -3.88
C ALA A 194 -21.93 2.79 -3.26
N LEU A 195 -21.16 3.18 -2.24
CA LEU A 195 -20.08 2.34 -1.69
C LEU A 195 -20.58 1.01 -1.12
N PRO A 196 -21.64 0.96 -0.29
CA PRO A 196 -22.16 -0.31 0.20
C PRO A 196 -22.72 -1.20 -0.90
N LEU A 197 -23.32 -0.63 -1.96
CA LEU A 197 -23.86 -1.38 -3.11
C LEU A 197 -22.76 -2.02 -3.95
N LEU A 198 -21.68 -1.28 -4.21
CA LEU A 198 -20.53 -1.78 -4.94
C LEU A 198 -19.84 -2.90 -4.14
N ALA A 199 -19.68 -2.71 -2.83
CA ALA A 199 -19.09 -3.72 -1.96
C ALA A 199 -19.94 -4.99 -1.85
N SER A 200 -21.27 -4.88 -1.74
CA SER A 200 -22.14 -6.06 -1.69
C SER A 200 -22.12 -6.86 -2.99
N ALA A 201 -21.90 -6.19 -4.13
CA ALA A 201 -21.84 -6.84 -5.43
C ALA A 201 -20.55 -7.68 -5.64
N ILE A 202 -19.53 -7.53 -4.79
CA ILE A 202 -18.27 -8.28 -4.90
C ILE A 202 -18.49 -9.78 -4.77
N GLU A 203 -19.41 -10.20 -3.90
CA GLU A 203 -19.70 -11.62 -3.66
C GLU A 203 -20.20 -12.36 -4.92
N LEU A 204 -20.63 -11.61 -5.93
CA LEU A 204 -21.16 -12.11 -7.19
C LEU A 204 -20.09 -12.31 -8.26
N VAL A 205 -18.87 -11.84 -8.03
CA VAL A 205 -17.76 -12.08 -8.95
C VAL A 205 -17.33 -13.56 -8.83
N PRO A 206 -17.21 -14.32 -9.94
CA PRO A 206 -16.89 -15.74 -9.90
C PRO A 206 -15.62 -16.05 -9.08
N ARG A 207 -15.81 -16.87 -8.03
CA ARG A 207 -14.76 -17.21 -7.06
C ARG A 207 -13.56 -17.93 -7.69
N ASN A 208 -13.73 -18.62 -8.81
CA ASN A 208 -12.65 -19.36 -9.46
C ASN A 208 -11.49 -18.45 -9.92
N GLY A 209 -11.73 -17.14 -10.08
CA GLY A 209 -10.68 -16.15 -10.36
C GLY A 209 -10.34 -15.22 -9.18
N LEU A 210 -11.10 -15.28 -8.08
CA LEU A 210 -10.90 -14.48 -6.87
C LEU A 210 -10.45 -15.30 -5.66
N SER A 211 -10.46 -16.62 -5.72
CA SER A 211 -10.12 -17.51 -4.61
C SER A 211 -8.69 -17.31 -4.12
N SER A 212 -7.76 -16.96 -5.02
CA SER A 212 -6.40 -16.55 -4.69
C SER A 212 -6.31 -15.13 -4.10
N GLN A 213 -7.33 -14.29 -4.31
CA GLN A 213 -7.35 -12.88 -3.90
C GLN A 213 -8.24 -12.59 -2.67
N LEU A 214 -9.19 -13.49 -2.35
CA LEU A 214 -10.14 -13.41 -1.24
C LEU A 214 -9.82 -14.42 -0.11
N ALA A 215 -8.77 -15.23 -0.25
CA ALA A 215 -8.41 -16.20 0.77
C ALA A 215 -8.08 -15.50 2.10
N SER A 216 -8.75 -15.95 3.18
CA SER A 216 -8.61 -15.43 4.55
C SER A 216 -7.26 -15.75 5.22
N ALA A 217 -6.26 -16.20 4.45
CA ALA A 217 -4.97 -16.62 4.97
C ALA A 217 -3.83 -16.23 4.01
N SER A 218 -2.70 -15.84 4.61
CA SER A 218 -1.44 -15.39 4.00
C SER A 218 -1.41 -13.88 3.71
N GLY A 219 -0.31 -13.23 4.07
CA GLY A 219 -0.08 -11.78 3.98
C GLY A 219 -0.02 -11.20 2.56
N THR A 220 -0.91 -11.65 1.66
CA THR A 220 -1.12 -11.10 0.34
C THR A 220 -1.93 -9.81 0.44
N ILE A 221 -1.55 -8.81 -0.36
CA ILE A 221 -2.21 -7.50 -0.39
C ILE A 221 -3.63 -7.68 -0.95
N THR A 222 -4.62 -7.05 -0.33
CA THR A 222 -6.01 -7.15 -0.80
C THR A 222 -6.16 -6.57 -2.21
N PRO A 223 -6.83 -7.28 -3.13
CA PRO A 223 -7.13 -6.78 -4.46
C PRO A 223 -8.03 -5.54 -4.43
N ARG A 224 -7.77 -4.61 -5.34
CA ARG A 224 -8.59 -3.42 -5.59
C ARG A 224 -9.67 -3.77 -6.62
N LEU A 225 -10.74 -4.43 -6.18
CA LEU A 225 -11.76 -4.92 -7.10
C LEU A 225 -12.53 -3.77 -7.75
N TRP A 226 -12.90 -2.74 -6.97
CA TRP A 226 -13.48 -1.53 -7.51
C TRP A 226 -12.48 -0.38 -7.46
N GLN A 227 -12.44 0.39 -8.54
CA GLN A 227 -11.75 1.67 -8.59
C GLN A 227 -12.73 2.77 -8.96
N ILE A 228 -12.87 3.79 -8.11
CA ILE A 228 -13.62 4.99 -8.48
C ILE A 228 -12.84 5.76 -9.54
N VAL A 229 -13.55 6.10 -10.62
CA VAL A 229 -13.02 6.83 -11.79
C VAL A 229 -13.84 8.09 -12.01
N GLY A 230 -13.32 9.04 -12.79
CA GLY A 230 -14.01 10.33 -13.04
C GLY A 230 -15.19 10.21 -14.01
N ASP A 231 -15.09 9.30 -14.97
CA ASP A 231 -16.04 9.04 -16.05
C ASP A 231 -15.79 7.64 -16.67
N PHE A 232 -16.49 7.31 -17.76
CA PHE A 232 -16.28 6.04 -18.49
C PHE A 232 -14.92 5.95 -19.20
N GLU A 233 -14.21 7.06 -19.37
CA GLU A 233 -12.87 7.06 -19.97
C GLU A 233 -11.75 7.03 -18.93
N GLY A 234 -12.09 7.24 -17.65
CA GLY A 234 -11.12 7.41 -16.57
C GLY A 234 -10.29 8.71 -16.69
N LYS A 235 -10.70 9.65 -17.54
CA LYS A 235 -9.93 10.86 -17.89
C LYS A 235 -10.65 12.16 -17.56
N GLY A 236 -11.94 12.11 -17.26
CA GLY A 236 -12.75 13.28 -16.97
C GLY A 236 -12.43 13.92 -15.62
N ALA A 237 -12.62 15.24 -15.56
CA ALA A 237 -12.83 15.93 -14.28
C ALA A 237 -14.01 15.28 -13.53
N PRO A 238 -14.03 15.30 -12.19
CA PRO A 238 -15.12 14.69 -11.41
C PRO A 238 -16.48 15.14 -11.95
N SER A 239 -17.19 14.20 -12.57
CA SER A 239 -18.53 14.40 -13.11
C SER A 239 -19.50 14.73 -11.99
N GLN A 240 -20.30 15.78 -12.16
CA GLN A 240 -21.32 16.22 -11.17
C GLN A 240 -22.52 15.27 -11.06
N ALA A 241 -22.60 14.20 -11.85
CA ALA A 241 -23.80 13.35 -11.90
C ALA A 241 -23.46 11.86 -11.75
N GLY A 242 -23.16 11.44 -10.51
CA GLY A 242 -23.14 10.05 -10.08
C GLY A 242 -21.74 9.46 -9.83
N THR A 243 -21.72 8.29 -9.19
CA THR A 243 -20.50 7.52 -8.91
C THR A 243 -20.12 6.67 -10.10
N PHE A 244 -18.91 6.83 -10.62
CA PHE A 244 -18.34 5.94 -11.64
C PHE A 244 -17.33 4.99 -10.98
N ALA A 245 -17.47 3.69 -11.23
CA ALA A 245 -16.61 2.68 -10.66
C ALA A 245 -16.23 1.63 -11.72
N SER A 246 -14.94 1.42 -11.90
CA SER A 246 -14.36 0.37 -12.72
C SER A 246 -14.17 -0.90 -11.89
N LEU A 247 -14.58 -2.04 -12.43
CA LEU A 247 -14.45 -3.37 -11.86
C LEU A 247 -13.25 -4.08 -12.49
N HIS A 248 -12.29 -4.41 -11.64
CA HIS A 248 -11.13 -5.23 -11.95
C HIS A 248 -11.40 -6.66 -11.51
N ALA A 249 -11.94 -7.47 -12.41
CA ALA A 249 -12.27 -8.86 -12.16
C ALA A 249 -12.01 -9.74 -13.39
N PRO A 250 -11.59 -11.01 -13.19
CA PRO A 250 -11.53 -11.98 -14.28
C PRO A 250 -12.95 -12.29 -14.77
N ASN A 251 -13.08 -12.63 -16.06
CA ASN A 251 -14.36 -12.96 -16.71
C ASN A 251 -15.42 -11.84 -16.53
N ILE A 252 -14.99 -10.59 -16.72
CA ILE A 252 -15.82 -9.40 -16.52
C ILE A 252 -17.13 -9.44 -17.33
N GLU A 253 -17.11 -10.09 -18.50
CA GLU A 253 -18.26 -10.29 -19.38
C GLU A 253 -19.39 -11.05 -18.68
N VAL A 254 -19.06 -11.99 -17.79
CA VAL A 254 -20.02 -12.79 -17.02
C VAL A 254 -20.37 -12.11 -15.69
N ALA A 255 -19.37 -11.50 -15.04
CA ALA A 255 -19.54 -10.88 -13.74
C ALA A 255 -20.40 -9.60 -13.80
N LEU A 256 -20.14 -8.72 -14.77
CA LEU A 256 -20.75 -7.40 -14.87
C LEU A 256 -22.29 -7.46 -15.02
N PRO A 257 -22.88 -8.32 -15.89
CA PRO A 257 -24.33 -8.52 -15.95
C PRO A 257 -24.94 -8.95 -14.62
N THR A 258 -24.31 -9.90 -13.93
CA THR A 258 -24.78 -10.43 -12.64
C THR A 258 -24.77 -9.35 -11.57
N ILE A 259 -23.70 -8.55 -11.53
CA ILE A 259 -23.55 -7.39 -10.65
C ILE A 259 -24.59 -6.32 -10.95
N ALA A 260 -24.77 -5.97 -12.22
CA ALA A 260 -25.74 -4.97 -12.64
C ALA A 260 -27.16 -5.35 -12.18
N ARG A 261 -27.56 -6.61 -12.37
CA ARG A 261 -28.86 -7.12 -11.90
C ARG A 261 -29.03 -6.98 -10.39
N HIS A 262 -27.99 -7.31 -9.62
CA HIS A 262 -28.03 -7.15 -8.17
C HIS A 262 -28.15 -5.68 -7.75
N ILE A 263 -27.35 -4.78 -8.32
CA ILE A 263 -27.39 -3.36 -7.97
C ILE A 263 -28.77 -2.76 -8.32
N VAL A 264 -29.32 -3.10 -9.48
CA VAL A 264 -30.66 -2.64 -9.89
C VAL A 264 -31.74 -3.12 -8.92
N LYS A 265 -31.66 -4.37 -8.45
CA LYS A 265 -32.58 -4.95 -7.48
C LYS A 265 -32.46 -4.26 -6.10
N THR A 266 -31.24 -3.98 -5.66
CA THR A 266 -30.97 -3.40 -4.33
C THR A 266 -31.23 -1.89 -4.30
N ALA A 267 -31.09 -1.19 -5.43
CA ALA A 267 -31.30 0.26 -5.54
C ALA A 267 -32.30 0.61 -6.66
N PRO A 268 -33.59 0.23 -6.52
CA PRO A 268 -34.57 0.37 -7.60
C PRO A 268 -34.81 1.83 -8.02
N GLN A 269 -34.60 2.78 -7.11
CA GLN A 269 -34.78 4.22 -7.38
C GLN A 269 -33.57 4.88 -8.04
N SER A 270 -32.40 4.22 -8.06
CA SER A 270 -31.20 4.77 -8.69
C SER A 270 -31.30 4.63 -10.22
N SER A 271 -30.61 5.47 -10.97
CA SER A 271 -30.28 5.27 -12.37
C SER A 271 -28.93 4.57 -12.48
N VAL A 272 -28.87 3.49 -13.27
CA VAL A 272 -27.71 2.61 -13.41
C VAL A 272 -27.32 2.52 -14.88
N LYS A 273 -26.06 2.81 -15.19
CA LYS A 273 -25.49 2.61 -16.52
C LYS A 273 -24.25 1.76 -16.40
N PHE A 274 -24.03 0.80 -17.29
CA PHE A 274 -22.83 -0.01 -17.31
C PHE A 274 -22.23 -0.09 -18.71
N VAL A 275 -20.91 -0.14 -18.77
CA VAL A 275 -20.11 -0.19 -19.99
C VAL A 275 -19.10 -1.33 -19.85
N LEU A 276 -19.15 -2.30 -20.75
CA LEU A 276 -18.12 -3.32 -20.92
C LEU A 276 -17.14 -2.83 -21.98
N ARG A 277 -15.87 -2.69 -21.64
CA ARG A 277 -14.79 -2.22 -22.50
C ARG A 277 -13.94 -3.39 -22.96
N LEU A 278 -14.21 -3.87 -24.17
CA LEU A 278 -13.38 -4.86 -24.87
C LEU A 278 -12.25 -4.19 -25.66
N ASP A 279 -12.22 -2.85 -25.72
CA ASP A 279 -11.12 -2.05 -26.24
C ASP A 279 -9.89 -2.01 -25.31
N LYS A 280 -9.98 -2.66 -24.14
CA LYS A 280 -8.93 -2.76 -23.14
C LYS A 280 -8.42 -4.18 -23.04
N ASP A 281 -7.13 -4.31 -22.78
CA ASP A 281 -6.48 -5.57 -22.42
C ASP A 281 -5.82 -5.44 -21.04
N PRO A 282 -6.36 -6.09 -19.99
CA PRO A 282 -7.56 -6.92 -19.99
C PRO A 282 -8.87 -6.10 -20.15
N PRO A 283 -9.99 -6.74 -20.54
CA PRO A 283 -11.29 -6.08 -20.60
C PRO A 283 -11.72 -5.45 -19.27
N GLU A 284 -12.41 -4.32 -19.34
CA GLU A 284 -12.78 -3.50 -18.17
C GLU A 284 -14.30 -3.31 -18.08
N GLY A 285 -14.89 -3.41 -16.88
CA GLY A 285 -16.31 -3.16 -16.68
C GLY A 285 -16.53 -1.91 -15.84
N ILE A 286 -17.20 -0.89 -16.37
CA ILE A 286 -17.44 0.38 -15.66
C ILE A 286 -18.92 0.54 -15.39
N ILE A 287 -19.28 0.90 -14.16
CA ILE A 287 -20.65 1.22 -13.75
C ILE A 287 -20.73 2.68 -13.35
N ARG A 288 -21.80 3.35 -13.79
CA ARG A 288 -22.25 4.65 -13.28
C ARG A 288 -23.54 4.46 -12.47
N LEU A 289 -23.52 4.92 -11.23
CA LEU A 289 -24.67 4.92 -10.31
C LEU A 289 -25.08 6.35 -9.99
N ASN A 290 -26.35 6.69 -10.19
CA ASN A 290 -26.90 7.99 -9.83
C ASN A 290 -28.19 7.81 -9.02
N PHE A 291 -28.33 8.50 -7.89
CA PHE A 291 -29.51 8.39 -7.03
C PHE A 291 -30.48 9.55 -7.28
N ASP A 292 -30.96 9.65 -8.51
CA ASP A 292 -31.78 10.75 -9.02
C ASP A 292 -33.29 10.45 -9.06
N GLY A 293 -33.71 9.25 -8.64
CA GLY A 293 -35.12 8.83 -8.66
C GLY A 293 -35.66 8.49 -10.06
N LYS A 294 -34.85 8.62 -11.12
CA LYS A 294 -35.31 8.45 -12.51
C LYS A 294 -35.40 7.00 -12.96
N ARG A 295 -34.74 6.09 -12.23
CA ARG A 295 -34.74 4.64 -12.51
C ARG A 295 -34.26 4.28 -13.93
N GLU A 296 -33.38 5.07 -14.53
CA GLU A 296 -32.86 4.75 -15.86
C GLU A 296 -31.95 3.51 -15.82
N ARG A 297 -32.01 2.65 -16.84
CA ARG A 297 -31.17 1.45 -16.98
C ARG A 297 -30.54 1.48 -18.37
N ARG A 298 -29.21 1.43 -18.45
CA ARG A 298 -28.52 1.37 -19.76
C ARG A 298 -27.30 0.46 -19.71
N ALA A 299 -27.07 -0.22 -20.82
CA ALA A 299 -25.94 -1.12 -21.05
C ALA A 299 -25.16 -0.67 -22.29
N TRP A 300 -23.85 -0.92 -22.35
CA TRP A 300 -23.03 -0.69 -23.54
C TRP A 300 -21.90 -1.73 -23.59
N VAL A 301 -21.55 -2.22 -24.78
CA VAL A 301 -20.29 -2.95 -25.05
C VAL A 301 -19.44 -2.16 -26.05
N ARG A 302 -18.19 -1.85 -25.70
CA ARG A 302 -17.27 -1.05 -26.50
C ARG A 302 -16.19 -1.94 -27.09
N HIS A 303 -16.04 -1.89 -28.41
CA HIS A 303 -15.00 -2.59 -29.14
C HIS A 303 -13.83 -1.66 -29.50
N ALA A 304 -12.69 -2.26 -29.86
CA ALA A 304 -11.51 -1.51 -30.29
C ALA A 304 -11.86 -0.60 -31.49
N GLY A 305 -11.50 0.69 -31.39
CA GLY A 305 -11.78 1.69 -32.42
C GLY A 305 -13.05 2.52 -32.21
N GLU A 306 -13.93 2.15 -31.29
CA GLU A 306 -15.13 2.92 -30.95
C GLU A 306 -14.83 4.00 -29.89
N SER A 307 -15.46 5.18 -29.97
CA SER A 307 -15.37 6.25 -28.95
C SER A 307 -16.45 6.08 -27.87
N ALA A 308 -16.13 6.17 -26.58
CA ALA A 308 -17.18 6.22 -25.55
C ALA A 308 -17.90 7.58 -25.63
N GLY A 309 -19.23 7.54 -25.74
CA GLY A 309 -20.07 8.74 -25.80
C GLY A 309 -20.55 9.16 -27.20
N GLY A 310 -20.25 8.39 -28.26
CA GLY A 310 -20.90 8.55 -29.56
C GLY A 310 -22.36 8.08 -29.57
N PRO A 311 -23.17 8.40 -30.61
CA PRO A 311 -24.50 7.85 -30.77
C PRO A 311 -24.48 6.31 -30.76
N LEU A 312 -25.41 5.75 -29.98
CA LEU A 312 -25.47 4.37 -29.52
C LEU A 312 -25.72 3.37 -30.66
N THR A 313 -24.69 2.66 -31.11
CA THR A 313 -24.83 1.48 -31.98
C THR A 313 -24.27 0.27 -31.26
N GLY A 314 -24.98 -0.21 -30.23
CA GLY A 314 -24.57 -1.39 -29.47
C GLY A 314 -25.18 -1.44 -28.07
N TRP A 315 -26.29 -2.18 -27.97
CA TRP A 315 -27.10 -2.56 -26.80
C TRP A 315 -28.23 -1.61 -26.37
N GLU A 316 -29.44 -2.05 -26.74
CA GLU A 316 -30.82 -1.68 -26.33
C GLU A 316 -31.00 -0.39 -25.51
N ASN A 317 -31.38 0.68 -26.22
CA ASN A 317 -31.98 1.87 -25.66
C ASN A 317 -33.46 1.57 -25.31
N GLU A 318 -33.73 0.70 -24.35
CA GLU A 318 -35.11 0.46 -23.92
C GLU A 318 -35.51 1.42 -22.80
N GLY A 319 -36.64 2.08 -23.00
CA GLY A 319 -37.12 3.20 -22.19
C GLY A 319 -37.36 2.86 -20.71
N ALA A 320 -37.57 3.92 -19.94
CA ALA A 320 -37.90 3.83 -18.52
C ALA A 320 -39.09 2.88 -18.28
N GLY A 321 -38.83 1.71 -17.69
CA GLY A 321 -39.86 0.75 -17.29
C GLY A 321 -39.62 -0.70 -17.70
N THR A 322 -38.69 -1.00 -18.61
CA THR A 322 -38.37 -2.41 -18.94
C THR A 322 -37.43 -3.03 -17.91
N ASN A 323 -37.76 -4.26 -17.51
CA ASN A 323 -36.88 -5.16 -16.75
C ASN A 323 -35.66 -5.50 -17.62
N LEU A 324 -34.71 -4.57 -17.71
CA LEU A 324 -33.45 -4.76 -18.42
C LEU A 324 -32.58 -5.76 -17.64
N LEU A 325 -32.82 -7.04 -17.89
CA LEU A 325 -31.82 -8.08 -17.73
C LEU A 325 -30.89 -7.95 -18.95
N PRO A 326 -29.63 -7.54 -18.80
CA PRO A 326 -28.70 -7.55 -19.94
C PRO A 326 -28.65 -8.95 -20.55
N SER A 327 -28.90 -9.03 -21.85
CA SER A 327 -29.01 -10.25 -22.64
C SER A 327 -27.78 -10.44 -23.53
N LEU A 328 -26.56 -10.57 -22.99
CA LEU A 328 -25.27 -10.70 -23.74
C LEU A 328 -25.36 -11.33 -25.16
N PRO A 329 -24.59 -10.83 -26.16
CA PRO A 329 -24.52 -11.50 -27.45
C PRO A 329 -23.91 -12.89 -27.24
N ARG A 330 -24.54 -13.89 -27.85
CA ARG A 330 -24.03 -15.28 -27.88
C ARG A 330 -22.75 -15.37 -28.68
#